data_AF-A0A803QCB6-F1
#
_entry.id   AF-A0A803QCB6-F1
#
_cell.length_a   1.000
_cell.length_b   1.000
_cell.length_c   1.000
_cell.angle_alpha   90.00
_cell.angle_beta   90.00
_cell.angle_gamma   90.00
#
_symmetry.space_group_name_H-M   'P 1'
#
loop_
_entity.id
_entity.type
_entity.pdbx_description
1 polymer ?
#
loop_
_entity_poly.entity_id
_entity_poly.type
_entity_poly.pdbx_seq_one_letter_code
_entity_poly.pdbx_strand_id
1 'polypeptide(L)'
;MAAPVGERVALVALRSVMVRVRQAAERSGRTAEEVRVVAVSKTKPLSLIRQVYDSGHRCFGENYVQEILEKAPQLPDDIEWHFIGHLQSNKVKSLLAGVPNISMVQGVHSEKIANHLDNAVSSLSMNPLKVLVQVNTSGEPSKSGVDPSGVVELAKHVKLHCPNLQFSGLMTIGMPDYTSTPENFRTLSNCRLEVCKALGFTEEQCELSMGMSGDFEQALAWQKIRPARLQIHYLDWLKSPHPGRPWVARPQKYSQGSKGYEDRHESGTEERAPSTAEVIEKMAEERLRKADHSVFDDKTFDGAEEATLGEPKPESVNKDRDQQPGAVRDDDLVSSQG
;
A
#
# COMPACT_ATOMS: atom_id res chain seq x y z
N MET A 1 14.08 -10.83 -29.20
CA MET A 1 12.91 -10.20 -29.86
C MET A 1 12.50 -9.00 -29.02
N ALA A 2 11.90 -7.97 -29.60
CA ALA A 2 11.35 -6.86 -28.82
C ALA A 2 10.05 -7.28 -28.15
N ALA A 3 9.92 -7.00 -26.85
CA ALA A 3 8.67 -7.12 -26.09
C ALA A 3 7.56 -6.28 -26.78
N PRO A 4 6.37 -6.83 -27.10
CA PRO A 4 5.27 -6.09 -27.71
C PRO A 4 4.94 -4.76 -26.99
N VAL A 5 4.36 -3.80 -27.72
CA VAL A 5 4.19 -2.41 -27.24
C VAL A 5 3.46 -2.30 -25.88
N GLY A 6 2.45 -3.14 -25.64
CA GLY A 6 1.74 -3.17 -24.35
C GLY A 6 2.60 -3.62 -23.15
N GLU A 7 3.68 -4.35 -23.41
CA GLU A 7 4.56 -4.92 -22.38
C GLU A 7 5.48 -3.89 -21.73
N ARG A 8 5.82 -2.81 -22.46
CA ARG A 8 6.60 -1.70 -21.89
C ARG A 8 5.74 -0.76 -21.03
N VAL A 9 4.42 -0.69 -21.29
CA VAL A 9 3.52 0.27 -20.60
C VAL A 9 3.38 -0.04 -19.11
N ALA A 10 3.17 -1.31 -18.74
CA ALA A 10 3.00 -1.71 -17.34
C ALA A 10 4.25 -1.41 -16.47
N LEU A 11 5.44 -1.66 -17.01
CA LEU A 11 6.70 -1.36 -16.34
C LEU A 11 6.96 0.14 -16.19
N VAL A 12 6.68 0.93 -17.22
CA VAL A 12 6.78 2.41 -17.16
C VAL A 12 5.78 2.98 -16.15
N ALA A 13 4.55 2.47 -16.14
CA ALA A 13 3.51 2.84 -15.19
C ALA A 13 3.94 2.57 -13.74
N LEU A 14 4.41 1.36 -13.44
CA LEU A 14 4.94 1.00 -12.12
C LEU A 14 6.10 1.91 -11.70
N ARG A 15 7.11 2.10 -12.57
CA ARG A 15 8.27 2.96 -12.28
C ARG A 15 7.84 4.40 -11.97
N SER A 16 6.88 4.95 -12.72
CA SER A 16 6.31 6.28 -12.46
C SER A 16 5.66 6.37 -11.09
N VAL A 17 4.92 5.34 -10.66
CA VAL A 17 4.33 5.26 -9.32
C VAL A 17 5.40 5.17 -8.25
N MET A 18 6.40 4.30 -8.39
CA MET A 18 7.47 4.16 -7.39
C MET A 18 8.23 5.47 -7.17
N VAL A 19 8.46 6.26 -8.25
CA VAL A 19 9.04 7.61 -8.14
C VAL A 19 8.11 8.58 -7.40
N ARG A 20 6.81 8.64 -7.78
CA ARG A 20 5.82 9.49 -7.10
C ARG A 20 5.67 9.14 -5.61
N VAL A 21 5.69 7.84 -5.28
CA VAL A 21 5.64 7.32 -3.90
C VAL A 21 6.86 7.76 -3.11
N ARG A 22 8.07 7.56 -3.64
CA ARG A 22 9.31 8.01 -2.98
C ARG A 22 9.26 9.50 -2.67
N GLN A 23 8.97 10.33 -3.69
CA GLN A 23 8.87 11.77 -3.53
C GLN A 23 7.79 12.21 -2.54
N ALA A 24 6.65 11.50 -2.49
CA ALA A 24 5.58 11.80 -1.53
C ALA A 24 5.91 11.33 -0.11
N ALA A 25 6.62 10.22 0.05
CA ALA A 25 7.14 9.77 1.35
C ALA A 25 8.18 10.75 1.90
N GLU A 26 9.17 11.14 1.08
CA GLU A 26 10.22 12.11 1.42
C GLU A 26 9.62 13.45 1.89
N ARG A 27 8.69 14.03 1.13
CA ARG A 27 7.95 15.25 1.51
C ARG A 27 7.13 15.10 2.80
N SER A 28 6.80 13.88 3.19
CA SER A 28 6.04 13.56 4.41
C SER A 28 6.94 13.16 5.58
N GLY A 29 8.27 13.27 5.44
CA GLY A 29 9.23 12.86 6.47
C GLY A 29 9.32 11.35 6.68
N ARG A 30 8.93 10.54 5.68
CA ARG A 30 8.94 9.07 5.65
C ARG A 30 9.99 8.55 4.68
N THR A 31 10.42 7.30 4.86
CA THR A 31 11.22 6.57 3.88
C THR A 31 10.30 5.88 2.85
N ALA A 32 10.83 5.51 1.69
CA ALA A 32 10.03 4.83 0.66
C ALA A 32 9.66 3.39 1.10
N GLU A 33 10.50 2.78 1.94
CA GLU A 33 10.41 1.43 2.45
C GLU A 33 9.25 1.25 3.45
N GLU A 34 8.85 2.34 4.14
CA GLU A 34 7.65 2.41 4.98
C GLU A 34 6.33 2.36 4.17
N VAL A 35 6.41 2.36 2.82
CA VAL A 35 5.26 2.34 1.91
C VAL A 35 5.24 1.04 1.10
N ARG A 36 4.20 0.22 1.30
CA ARG A 36 3.91 -0.95 0.46
C ARG A 36 3.10 -0.50 -0.75
N VAL A 37 3.66 -0.61 -1.95
CA VAL A 37 2.89 -0.46 -3.19
C VAL A 37 2.27 -1.82 -3.53
N VAL A 38 0.95 -1.92 -3.46
CA VAL A 38 0.17 -3.07 -3.92
C VAL A 38 -0.19 -2.84 -5.38
N ALA A 39 0.40 -3.62 -6.28
CA ALA A 39 0.12 -3.54 -7.70
C ALA A 39 -1.20 -4.29 -7.98
N VAL A 40 -2.30 -3.57 -8.22
CA VAL A 40 -3.63 -4.16 -8.37
C VAL A 40 -3.82 -4.72 -9.77
N SER A 41 -3.80 -6.05 -9.89
CA SER A 41 -3.74 -6.79 -11.15
C SER A 41 -5.09 -7.30 -11.67
N LYS A 42 -6.20 -6.95 -11.00
CA LYS A 42 -7.56 -7.29 -11.47
C LYS A 42 -7.79 -6.87 -12.93
N THR A 43 -8.46 -7.74 -13.67
CA THR A 43 -8.68 -7.69 -15.13
C THR A 43 -7.42 -7.55 -16.00
N LYS A 44 -6.20 -7.72 -15.45
CA LYS A 44 -4.95 -7.72 -16.22
C LYS A 44 -4.56 -9.15 -16.61
N PRO A 45 -4.11 -9.39 -17.86
CA PRO A 45 -3.60 -10.70 -18.27
C PRO A 45 -2.27 -11.05 -17.56
N LEU A 46 -1.99 -12.35 -17.46
CA LEU A 46 -0.79 -12.92 -16.84
C LEU A 46 0.53 -12.30 -17.33
N SER A 47 0.64 -11.97 -18.62
CA SER A 47 1.86 -11.39 -19.20
C SER A 47 2.27 -10.07 -18.54
N LEU A 48 1.31 -9.17 -18.25
CA LEU A 48 1.61 -7.90 -17.58
C LEU A 48 2.02 -8.10 -16.11
N ILE A 49 1.38 -9.05 -15.43
CA ILE A 49 1.71 -9.41 -14.05
C ILE A 49 3.14 -9.96 -14.02
N ARG A 50 3.48 -10.83 -14.97
CA ARG A 50 4.81 -11.41 -15.13
C ARG A 50 5.88 -10.35 -15.39
N GLN A 51 5.63 -9.34 -16.22
CA GLN A 51 6.58 -8.26 -16.48
C GLN A 51 6.87 -7.39 -15.25
N VAL A 52 5.82 -7.06 -14.46
CA VAL A 52 5.98 -6.33 -13.19
C VAL A 52 6.69 -7.20 -12.15
N TYR A 53 6.44 -8.50 -12.14
CA TYR A 53 7.17 -9.45 -11.32
C TYR A 53 8.66 -9.54 -11.70
N ASP A 54 8.97 -9.65 -13.00
CA ASP A 54 10.33 -9.77 -13.52
C ASP A 54 11.14 -8.46 -13.32
N SER A 55 10.48 -7.33 -13.06
CA SER A 55 11.13 -6.09 -12.60
C SER A 55 11.42 -6.05 -11.09
N GLY A 56 11.27 -7.16 -10.38
CA GLY A 56 11.53 -7.28 -8.95
C GLY A 56 10.33 -6.95 -8.04
N HIS A 57 9.15 -6.64 -8.59
CA HIS A 57 7.96 -6.41 -7.76
C HIS A 57 7.40 -7.73 -7.23
N ARG A 58 6.81 -7.71 -6.02
CA ARG A 58 6.28 -8.92 -5.36
C ARG A 58 4.87 -8.80 -4.80
N CYS A 59 4.37 -7.59 -4.53
CA CYS A 59 3.09 -7.40 -3.85
C CYS A 59 1.95 -7.11 -4.85
N PHE A 60 1.06 -8.08 -5.08
CA PHE A 60 0.00 -7.99 -6.08
C PHE A 60 -1.40 -8.09 -5.46
N GLY A 61 -2.31 -7.23 -5.90
CA GLY A 61 -3.66 -7.10 -5.36
C GLY A 61 -4.73 -7.64 -6.30
N GLU A 62 -5.56 -8.59 -5.84
CA GLU A 62 -6.69 -9.13 -6.59
C GLU A 62 -8.04 -8.90 -5.91
N ASN A 63 -9.07 -8.69 -6.73
CA ASN A 63 -10.43 -8.37 -6.28
C ASN A 63 -11.40 -9.57 -6.38
N TYR A 64 -11.10 -10.56 -7.22
CA TYR A 64 -12.04 -11.64 -7.55
C TYR A 64 -11.41 -13.00 -7.27
N VAL A 65 -12.10 -13.84 -6.50
CA VAL A 65 -11.55 -15.15 -6.05
C VAL A 65 -11.25 -16.07 -7.23
N GLN A 66 -12.08 -16.10 -8.27
CA GLN A 66 -11.79 -16.93 -9.46
C GLN A 66 -10.54 -16.42 -10.20
N GLU A 67 -10.40 -15.10 -10.36
CA GLU A 67 -9.28 -14.50 -11.10
C GLU A 67 -7.94 -14.79 -10.43
N ILE A 68 -7.84 -14.72 -9.10
CA ILE A 68 -6.61 -15.08 -8.38
C ILE A 68 -6.36 -16.60 -8.38
N LEU A 69 -7.40 -17.44 -8.32
CA LEU A 69 -7.27 -18.90 -8.42
C LEU A 69 -6.79 -19.35 -9.81
N GLU A 70 -7.18 -18.64 -10.86
CA GLU A 70 -6.68 -18.86 -12.22
C GLU A 70 -5.23 -18.37 -12.37
N LYS A 71 -4.87 -17.25 -11.74
CA LYS A 71 -3.56 -16.59 -11.92
C LYS A 71 -2.44 -17.18 -11.07
N ALA A 72 -2.67 -17.39 -9.78
CA ALA A 72 -1.61 -17.71 -8.82
C ALA A 72 -0.82 -18.99 -9.19
N PRO A 73 -1.43 -20.10 -9.65
CA PRO A 73 -0.69 -21.29 -10.08
C PRO A 73 0.14 -21.13 -11.35
N GLN A 74 -0.04 -20.04 -12.11
CA GLN A 74 0.67 -19.76 -13.37
C GLN A 74 1.78 -18.72 -13.19
N LEU A 75 2.04 -18.27 -11.97
CA LEU A 75 3.02 -17.26 -11.62
C LEU A 75 3.95 -17.78 -10.51
N PRO A 76 5.12 -17.13 -10.30
CA PRO A 76 6.06 -17.54 -9.26
C PRO A 76 5.46 -17.54 -7.84
N ASP A 77 5.96 -18.46 -7.04
CA ASP A 77 5.52 -18.76 -5.68
C ASP A 77 5.96 -17.71 -4.65
N ASP A 78 7.03 -16.96 -4.91
CA ASP A 78 7.47 -15.82 -4.10
C ASP A 78 6.64 -14.53 -4.30
N ILE A 79 5.55 -14.57 -5.08
CA ILE A 79 4.56 -13.49 -5.10
C ILE A 79 3.82 -13.39 -3.76
N GLU A 80 3.80 -12.18 -3.18
CA GLU A 80 2.93 -11.82 -2.06
C GLU A 80 1.55 -11.42 -2.57
N TRP A 81 0.60 -12.37 -2.59
CA TRP A 81 -0.78 -12.07 -2.98
C TRP A 81 -1.56 -11.39 -1.86
N HIS A 82 -2.21 -10.29 -2.20
CA HIS A 82 -3.15 -9.56 -1.35
C HIS A 82 -4.57 -9.69 -1.92
N PHE A 83 -5.49 -10.30 -1.18
CA PHE A 83 -6.91 -10.27 -1.55
C PHE A 83 -7.55 -8.98 -1.02
N ILE A 84 -7.94 -8.10 -1.93
CA ILE A 84 -8.43 -6.74 -1.66
C ILE A 84 -9.90 -6.53 -2.12
N GLY A 85 -10.57 -7.61 -2.51
CA GLY A 85 -11.98 -7.61 -2.88
C GLY A 85 -12.92 -7.86 -1.69
N HIS A 86 -14.22 -7.84 -1.98
CA HIS A 86 -15.23 -8.29 -1.02
C HIS A 86 -15.24 -9.82 -0.97
N LEU A 87 -14.82 -10.39 0.16
CA LEU A 87 -14.72 -11.85 0.32
C LEU A 87 -16.04 -12.45 0.82
N GLN A 88 -16.63 -13.32 0.01
CA GLN A 88 -17.81 -14.10 0.39
C GLN A 88 -17.41 -15.30 1.25
N SER A 89 -18.17 -15.60 2.31
CA SER A 89 -17.79 -16.61 3.31
C SER A 89 -17.66 -18.03 2.74
N ASN A 90 -18.46 -18.37 1.72
CA ASN A 90 -18.38 -19.65 0.99
C ASN A 90 -17.18 -19.76 0.03
N LYS A 91 -16.45 -18.66 -0.25
CA LYS A 91 -15.28 -18.64 -1.12
C LYS A 91 -13.95 -18.66 -0.37
N VAL A 92 -13.98 -18.48 0.95
CA VAL A 92 -12.78 -18.40 1.80
C VAL A 92 -11.89 -19.65 1.68
N LYS A 93 -12.45 -20.85 1.89
CA LYS A 93 -11.66 -22.09 1.82
C LYS A 93 -11.07 -22.33 0.43
N SER A 94 -11.83 -22.03 -0.63
CA SER A 94 -11.33 -22.12 -2.01
C SER A 94 -10.16 -21.17 -2.25
N LEU A 95 -10.27 -19.91 -1.83
CA LEU A 95 -9.22 -18.90 -1.96
C LEU A 95 -7.93 -19.36 -1.27
N LEU A 96 -8.00 -19.74 0.01
CA LEU A 96 -6.81 -20.12 0.78
C LEU A 96 -6.18 -21.43 0.29
N ALA A 97 -6.99 -22.42 -0.14
CA ALA A 97 -6.47 -23.69 -0.62
C ALA A 97 -5.82 -23.59 -2.02
N GLY A 98 -6.28 -22.68 -2.88
CA GLY A 98 -5.74 -22.52 -4.23
C GLY A 98 -4.72 -21.40 -4.40
N VAL A 99 -4.48 -20.60 -3.37
CA VAL A 99 -3.46 -19.52 -3.36
C VAL A 99 -2.57 -19.69 -2.11
N PRO A 100 -1.64 -20.66 -2.10
CA PRO A 100 -0.84 -20.98 -0.90
C PRO A 100 0.07 -19.83 -0.47
N ASN A 101 0.46 -18.95 -1.39
CA ASN A 101 1.24 -17.73 -1.18
C ASN A 101 0.37 -16.47 -0.95
N ILE A 102 -0.85 -16.64 -0.43
CA ILE A 102 -1.66 -15.50 0.03
C ILE A 102 -1.05 -14.87 1.28
N SER A 103 -0.44 -13.69 1.10
CA SER A 103 0.24 -12.92 2.16
C SER A 103 -0.75 -12.16 3.04
N MET A 104 -1.88 -11.69 2.49
CA MET A 104 -2.83 -10.85 3.22
C MET A 104 -4.27 -10.87 2.67
N VAL A 105 -5.27 -10.78 3.55
CA VAL A 105 -6.67 -10.46 3.19
C VAL A 105 -7.08 -9.13 3.80
N GLN A 106 -7.46 -8.14 2.97
CA GLN A 106 -7.72 -6.77 3.44
C GLN A 106 -9.20 -6.44 3.62
N GLY A 107 -10.10 -7.32 3.17
CA GLY A 107 -11.55 -7.10 3.14
C GLY A 107 -12.33 -7.61 4.36
N VAL A 108 -11.71 -7.73 5.55
CA VAL A 108 -12.41 -8.24 6.74
C VAL A 108 -13.37 -7.18 7.28
N HIS A 109 -14.67 -7.42 7.16
CA HIS A 109 -15.72 -6.42 7.47
C HIS A 109 -16.80 -6.97 8.42
N SER A 110 -16.61 -8.18 8.97
CA SER A 110 -17.53 -8.80 9.93
C SER A 110 -16.86 -9.95 10.68
N GLU A 111 -17.34 -10.26 11.88
CA GLU A 111 -16.91 -11.45 12.63
C GLU A 111 -17.16 -12.73 11.84
N LYS A 112 -18.26 -12.78 11.07
CA LYS A 112 -18.58 -13.91 10.18
C LYS A 112 -17.44 -14.20 9.21
N ILE A 113 -16.89 -13.19 8.53
CA ILE A 113 -15.81 -13.42 7.57
C ILE A 113 -14.48 -13.72 8.26
N ALA A 114 -14.20 -13.11 9.42
CA ALA A 114 -13.05 -13.44 10.25
C ALA A 114 -13.08 -14.91 10.71
N ASN A 115 -14.20 -15.38 11.26
CA ASN A 115 -14.38 -16.77 11.69
C ASN A 115 -14.24 -17.77 10.54
N HIS A 116 -14.68 -17.44 9.32
CA HIS A 116 -14.47 -18.32 8.16
C HIS A 116 -13.01 -18.36 7.72
N LEU A 117 -12.29 -17.24 7.81
CA LEU A 117 -10.84 -17.18 7.53
C LEU A 117 -10.07 -18.00 8.55
N ASP A 118 -10.31 -17.80 9.85
CA ASP A 118 -9.64 -18.51 10.94
C ASP A 118 -9.81 -20.03 10.82
N ASN A 119 -11.06 -20.50 10.70
CA ASN A 119 -11.38 -21.92 10.52
C ASN A 119 -10.75 -22.49 9.24
N ALA A 120 -10.66 -21.71 8.16
CA ALA A 120 -10.04 -22.16 6.92
C ALA A 120 -8.52 -22.30 7.05
N VAL A 121 -7.82 -21.31 7.61
CA VAL A 121 -6.36 -21.35 7.90
C VAL A 121 -6.04 -22.57 8.77
N SER A 122 -6.79 -22.78 9.86
CA SER A 122 -6.68 -23.96 10.73
C SER A 122 -6.89 -25.27 9.95
N SER A 123 -7.99 -25.39 9.20
CA SER A 123 -8.31 -26.61 8.45
C SER A 123 -7.34 -26.94 7.31
N LEU A 124 -6.52 -25.98 6.88
CA LEU A 124 -5.50 -26.11 5.85
C LEU A 124 -4.07 -26.19 6.44
N SER A 125 -3.93 -26.14 7.78
CA SER A 125 -2.63 -26.11 8.48
C SER A 125 -1.68 -25.02 7.97
N MET A 126 -2.23 -23.85 7.62
CA MET A 126 -1.48 -22.70 7.14
C MET A 126 -0.89 -21.89 8.31
N ASN A 127 0.20 -21.16 8.03
CA ASN A 127 0.70 -20.13 8.94
C ASN A 127 -0.36 -19.04 9.19
N PRO A 128 -0.32 -18.33 10.34
CA PRO A 128 -1.30 -17.29 10.66
C PRO A 128 -1.42 -16.23 9.55
N LEU A 129 -2.64 -16.05 9.05
CA LEU A 129 -2.90 -15.18 7.90
C LEU A 129 -3.04 -13.72 8.32
N LYS A 130 -2.28 -12.83 7.69
CA LYS A 130 -2.40 -11.39 7.94
C LYS A 130 -3.73 -10.86 7.42
N VAL A 131 -4.43 -10.11 8.26
CA VAL A 131 -5.71 -9.49 7.90
C VAL A 131 -5.74 -8.00 8.23
N LEU A 132 -6.38 -7.23 7.37
CA LEU A 132 -6.79 -5.86 7.66
C LEU A 132 -8.31 -5.79 7.79
N VAL A 133 -8.80 -5.00 8.74
CA VAL A 133 -10.23 -4.70 8.88
C VAL A 133 -10.60 -3.56 7.93
N GLN A 134 -11.55 -3.82 7.02
CA GLN A 134 -12.06 -2.82 6.09
C GLN A 134 -13.09 -1.92 6.78
N VAL A 135 -12.80 -0.63 6.87
CA VAL A 135 -13.70 0.41 7.42
C VAL A 135 -14.39 1.16 6.28
N ASN A 136 -15.70 1.33 6.39
CA ASN A 136 -16.47 2.20 5.51
C ASN A 136 -16.32 3.66 5.95
N THR A 137 -15.32 4.37 5.41
CA THR A 137 -15.08 5.78 5.76
C THR A 137 -15.91 6.77 4.96
N SER A 138 -16.70 6.30 3.97
CA SER A 138 -17.44 7.16 3.04
C SER A 138 -18.73 7.75 3.62
N GLY A 139 -19.26 7.15 4.70
CA GLY A 139 -20.58 7.50 5.25
C GLY A 139 -21.78 6.98 4.44
N GLU A 140 -21.58 6.35 3.28
CA GLU A 140 -22.66 5.72 2.51
C GLU A 140 -22.95 4.29 3.02
N PRO A 141 -24.14 3.98 3.57
CA PRO A 141 -24.46 2.65 4.13
C PRO A 141 -24.44 1.50 3.11
N SER A 142 -24.42 1.80 1.81
CA SER A 142 -24.38 0.84 0.71
C SER A 142 -22.96 0.33 0.38
N LYS A 143 -21.91 0.93 0.96
CA LYS A 143 -20.50 0.57 0.69
C LYS A 143 -20.03 -0.54 1.62
N SER A 144 -19.06 -1.31 1.14
CA SER A 144 -18.45 -2.39 1.92
C SER A 144 -17.50 -1.87 2.99
N GLY A 145 -17.56 -2.49 4.16
CA GLY A 145 -16.73 -2.20 5.33
C GLY A 145 -17.57 -2.21 6.60
N VAL A 146 -16.93 -2.31 7.76
CA VAL A 146 -17.57 -2.05 9.05
C VAL A 146 -17.76 -0.54 9.21
N ASP A 147 -18.83 -0.13 9.87
CA ASP A 147 -19.00 1.26 10.29
C ASP A 147 -17.85 1.69 11.23
N PRO A 148 -17.36 2.95 11.18
CA PRO A 148 -16.33 3.44 12.10
C PRO A 148 -16.61 3.20 13.58
N SER A 149 -17.88 3.18 14.01
CA SER A 149 -18.26 2.86 15.39
C SER A 149 -18.07 1.38 15.77
N GLY A 150 -18.13 0.46 14.80
CA GLY A 150 -17.98 -0.99 15.01
C GLY A 150 -16.56 -1.53 14.83
N VAL A 151 -15.60 -0.69 14.39
CA VAL A 151 -14.24 -1.14 14.05
C VAL A 151 -13.47 -1.72 15.24
N VAL A 152 -13.67 -1.16 16.44
CA VAL A 152 -12.96 -1.58 17.67
C VAL A 152 -13.36 -2.98 18.09
N GLU A 153 -14.67 -3.29 18.10
CA GLU A 153 -15.15 -4.62 18.49
C GLU A 153 -14.77 -5.68 17.44
N LEU A 154 -14.82 -5.35 16.15
CA LEU A 154 -14.34 -6.26 15.11
C LEU A 154 -12.82 -6.52 15.21
N ALA A 155 -12.01 -5.50 15.52
CA ALA A 155 -10.57 -5.66 15.71
C ALA A 155 -10.25 -6.51 16.97
N LYS A 156 -10.97 -6.31 18.08
CA LYS A 156 -10.93 -7.18 19.27
C LYS A 156 -11.29 -8.62 18.91
N HIS A 157 -12.38 -8.84 18.18
CA HIS A 157 -12.81 -10.17 17.77
C HIS A 157 -11.71 -10.91 17.00
N VAL A 158 -11.13 -10.27 15.97
CA VAL A 158 -10.00 -10.84 15.22
C VAL A 158 -8.81 -11.13 16.15
N LYS A 159 -8.47 -10.21 17.06
CA LYS A 159 -7.29 -10.36 17.93
C LYS A 159 -7.45 -11.41 19.05
N LEU A 160 -8.66 -11.60 19.57
CA LEU A 160 -8.95 -12.42 20.76
C LEU A 160 -9.61 -13.77 20.43
N HIS A 161 -10.29 -13.88 19.29
CA HIS A 161 -11.11 -15.05 18.94
C HIS A 161 -10.72 -15.70 17.61
N CYS A 162 -9.73 -15.16 16.88
CA CYS A 162 -9.20 -15.75 15.65
C CYS A 162 -7.68 -16.03 15.80
N PRO A 163 -7.26 -17.08 16.53
CA PRO A 163 -5.84 -17.36 16.80
C PRO A 163 -5.01 -17.70 15.56
N ASN A 164 -5.65 -18.08 14.45
CA ASN A 164 -5.02 -18.36 13.16
C ASN A 164 -4.96 -17.12 12.26
N LEU A 165 -5.41 -15.94 12.74
CA LEU A 165 -5.30 -14.67 12.03
C LEU A 165 -4.36 -13.71 12.74
N GLN A 166 -3.53 -13.02 11.98
CA GLN A 166 -2.72 -11.90 12.45
C GLN A 166 -3.44 -10.60 12.09
N PHE A 167 -4.16 -10.01 13.05
CA PHE A 167 -4.62 -8.62 12.92
C PHE A 167 -3.40 -7.73 12.64
N SER A 168 -3.39 -7.09 11.47
CA SER A 168 -2.24 -6.32 10.97
C SER A 168 -2.57 -4.84 10.75
N GLY A 169 -3.83 -4.43 10.89
CA GLY A 169 -4.24 -3.03 10.70
C GLY A 169 -5.62 -2.84 10.07
N LEU A 170 -5.83 -1.65 9.47
CA LEU A 170 -7.09 -1.23 8.87
C LEU A 170 -6.95 -0.94 7.37
N MET A 171 -8.06 -1.04 6.64
CA MET A 171 -8.14 -0.71 5.21
C MET A 171 -9.34 0.22 4.95
N THR A 172 -9.22 1.14 3.99
CA THR A 172 -10.40 1.72 3.35
C THR A 172 -10.24 1.88 1.84
N ILE A 173 -11.35 1.74 1.13
CA ILE A 173 -11.49 2.11 -0.28
C ILE A 173 -11.76 3.61 -0.43
N GLY A 174 -12.27 4.26 0.62
CA GLY A 174 -12.73 5.65 0.56
C GLY A 174 -13.89 5.86 -0.42
N MET A 175 -14.02 7.09 -0.92
CA MET A 175 -14.98 7.42 -1.98
C MET A 175 -14.37 7.19 -3.37
N PRO A 176 -15.00 6.41 -4.28
CA PRO A 176 -14.42 6.07 -5.59
C PRO A 176 -14.16 7.26 -6.54
N ASP A 177 -14.80 8.41 -6.29
CA ASP A 177 -14.64 9.67 -7.02
C ASP A 177 -13.72 10.67 -6.29
N TYR A 178 -13.12 10.26 -5.16
CA TYR A 178 -12.22 11.03 -4.30
C TYR A 178 -12.86 12.28 -3.64
N THR A 179 -14.18 12.43 -3.69
CA THR A 179 -14.89 13.63 -3.19
C THR A 179 -14.76 13.84 -1.68
N SER A 180 -14.62 12.76 -0.90
CA SER A 180 -14.42 12.83 0.56
C SER A 180 -12.95 12.70 0.97
N THR A 181 -12.01 13.08 0.12
CA THR A 181 -10.57 13.17 0.45
C THR A 181 -10.28 14.60 0.93
N PRO A 182 -9.65 14.83 2.11
CA PRO A 182 -8.93 13.86 2.97
C PRO A 182 -9.76 13.25 4.12
N GLU A 183 -11.05 13.54 4.25
CA GLU A 183 -11.88 13.08 5.38
C GLU A 183 -11.90 11.54 5.54
N ASN A 184 -11.84 10.79 4.44
CA ASN A 184 -11.65 9.33 4.47
C ASN A 184 -10.39 8.91 5.27
N PHE A 185 -9.27 9.59 5.05
CA PHE A 185 -8.00 9.30 5.73
C PHE A 185 -8.02 9.76 7.18
N ARG A 186 -8.69 10.88 7.49
CA ARG A 186 -8.95 11.31 8.87
C ARG A 186 -9.73 10.25 9.63
N THR A 187 -10.86 9.79 9.08
CA THR A 187 -11.71 8.77 9.69
C THR A 187 -10.94 7.47 9.94
N LEU A 188 -10.17 6.98 8.96
CA LEU A 188 -9.37 5.76 9.14
C LEU A 188 -8.26 5.93 10.18
N SER A 189 -7.62 7.11 10.24
CA SER A 189 -6.58 7.42 11.24
C SER A 189 -7.16 7.45 12.65
N ASN A 190 -8.33 8.06 12.83
CA ASN A 190 -9.04 8.08 14.12
C ASN A 190 -9.46 6.65 14.54
N CYS A 191 -9.93 5.83 13.58
CA CYS A 191 -10.21 4.41 13.83
C CYS A 191 -8.96 3.65 14.28
N ARG A 192 -7.78 3.93 13.69
CA ARG A 192 -6.51 3.34 14.14
C ARG A 192 -6.22 3.69 15.59
N LEU A 193 -6.35 4.96 15.99
CA LEU A 193 -6.04 5.39 17.35
C LEU A 193 -6.90 4.66 18.39
N GLU A 194 -8.21 4.57 18.18
CA GLU A 194 -9.10 3.86 19.11
C GLU A 194 -8.86 2.33 19.10
N VAL A 195 -8.57 1.72 17.94
CA VAL A 195 -8.20 0.29 17.86
C VAL A 195 -6.87 0.03 18.57
N CYS A 196 -5.85 0.87 18.37
CA CYS A 196 -4.55 0.71 19.01
C CYS A 196 -4.67 0.79 20.53
N LYS A 197 -5.36 1.82 21.02
CA LYS A 197 -5.69 2.01 22.44
C LYS A 197 -6.47 0.83 23.02
N ALA A 198 -7.48 0.31 22.31
CA ALA A 198 -8.29 -0.80 22.77
C ALA A 198 -7.58 -2.17 22.77
N LEU A 199 -6.58 -2.35 21.92
CA LEU A 199 -5.77 -3.58 21.83
C LEU A 199 -4.44 -3.51 22.59
N GLY A 200 -4.07 -2.36 23.14
CA GLY A 200 -2.75 -2.12 23.73
C GLY A 200 -1.61 -2.12 22.70
N PHE A 201 -1.93 -1.77 21.45
CA PHE A 201 -0.97 -1.71 20.34
C PHE A 201 -0.40 -0.30 20.21
N THR A 202 0.82 -0.19 19.71
CA THR A 202 1.36 1.06 19.17
C THR A 202 0.88 1.25 17.72
N GLU A 203 0.93 2.48 17.19
CA GLU A 203 0.45 2.75 15.82
C GLU A 203 1.25 1.99 14.75
N GLU A 204 2.52 1.67 15.02
CA GLU A 204 3.41 0.86 14.19
C GLU A 204 2.89 -0.57 13.96
N GLN A 205 2.18 -1.12 14.95
CA GLN A 205 1.60 -2.46 14.90
C GLN A 205 0.28 -2.51 14.10
N CYS A 206 -0.18 -1.37 13.59
CA CYS A 206 -1.49 -1.21 12.93
C CYS A 206 -1.31 -0.51 11.57
N GLU A 207 -1.01 -1.29 10.53
CA GLU A 207 -0.87 -0.83 9.15
C GLU A 207 -2.14 -0.09 8.67
N LEU A 208 -1.99 0.88 7.77
CA LEU A 208 -3.12 1.50 7.09
C LEU A 208 -3.03 1.23 5.59
N SER A 209 -4.03 0.55 5.04
CA SER A 209 -4.21 0.41 3.58
C SER A 209 -5.20 1.46 3.09
N MET A 210 -4.70 2.54 2.51
CA MET A 210 -5.50 3.65 1.99
C MET A 210 -4.73 4.45 0.94
N GLY A 211 -5.44 4.98 -0.05
CA GLY A 211 -4.87 5.69 -1.19
C GLY A 211 -4.75 4.78 -2.42
N MET A 212 -5.34 5.23 -3.51
CA MET A 212 -5.30 4.65 -4.85
C MET A 212 -4.54 5.56 -5.81
N SER A 213 -4.44 5.19 -7.09
CA SER A 213 -3.72 5.92 -8.15
C SER A 213 -3.97 7.45 -8.22
N GLY A 214 -5.12 7.93 -7.75
CA GLY A 214 -5.54 9.35 -7.80
C GLY A 214 -5.30 10.16 -6.52
N ASP A 215 -5.05 9.52 -5.37
CA ASP A 215 -4.99 10.18 -4.06
C ASP A 215 -3.92 9.63 -3.10
N PHE A 216 -3.08 8.67 -3.52
CA PHE A 216 -2.05 8.10 -2.65
C PHE A 216 -1.03 9.13 -2.13
N GLU A 217 -0.71 10.19 -2.88
CA GLU A 217 0.15 11.26 -2.36
C GLU A 217 -0.50 12.02 -1.20
N GLN A 218 -1.83 12.16 -1.20
CA GLN A 218 -2.58 12.75 -0.11
C GLN A 218 -2.64 11.79 1.10
N ALA A 219 -2.78 10.48 0.86
CA ALA A 219 -2.71 9.46 1.90
C ALA A 219 -1.34 9.43 2.62
N LEU A 220 -0.25 9.62 1.85
CA LEU A 220 1.11 9.76 2.38
C LEU A 220 1.27 11.04 3.19
N ALA A 221 0.86 12.19 2.65
CA ALA A 221 0.96 13.50 3.32
C ALA A 221 0.13 13.61 4.60
N TRP A 222 -0.93 12.80 4.73
CA TRP A 222 -1.76 12.73 5.94
C TRP A 222 -1.02 12.10 7.12
N GLN A 223 -0.20 11.06 6.89
CA GLN A 223 0.50 10.32 7.94
C GLN A 223 1.84 10.95 8.34
N LYS A 224 1.77 12.16 8.93
CA LYS A 224 2.92 12.86 9.52
C LYS A 224 3.50 12.18 10.78
N ILE A 225 2.81 11.17 11.33
CA ILE A 225 3.25 10.37 12.48
C ILE A 225 3.78 9.02 11.96
N ARG A 226 5.01 8.67 12.35
CA ARG A 226 5.71 7.42 11.99
C ARG A 226 5.38 6.30 12.98
N PRO A 227 5.74 5.02 12.70
CA PRO A 227 5.61 4.38 11.38
C PRO A 227 4.69 3.15 11.37
N ALA A 228 3.39 3.35 11.16
CA ALA A 228 2.59 2.31 10.49
C ALA A 228 3.07 2.16 9.03
N ARG A 229 3.23 0.93 8.54
CA ARG A 229 3.41 0.66 7.11
C ARG A 229 2.15 1.11 6.38
N LEU A 230 2.27 2.07 5.45
CA LEU A 230 1.15 2.49 4.61
C LEU A 230 1.09 1.55 3.40
N GLN A 231 -0.09 1.06 3.04
CA GLN A 231 -0.31 0.37 1.78
C GLN A 231 -1.11 1.23 0.83
N ILE A 232 -0.64 1.33 -0.42
CA ILE A 232 -1.32 2.06 -1.49
C ILE A 232 -1.64 1.12 -2.65
N HIS A 233 -2.75 1.36 -3.35
CA HIS A 233 -3.28 0.46 -4.36
C HIS A 233 -3.18 1.06 -5.77
N TYR A 234 -2.29 0.52 -6.62
CA TYR A 234 -2.13 1.03 -7.98
C TYR A 234 -2.89 0.19 -9.02
N LEU A 235 -3.93 0.78 -9.62
CA LEU A 235 -4.86 0.10 -10.53
C LEU A 235 -4.54 0.30 -12.02
N ASP A 236 -3.73 1.30 -12.39
CA ASP A 236 -3.75 1.87 -13.75
C ASP A 236 -2.54 1.55 -14.63
N TRP A 237 -2.27 0.25 -14.79
CA TRP A 237 -1.07 -0.26 -15.47
C TRP A 237 -1.07 -0.07 -17.00
N LEU A 238 -2.17 0.41 -17.59
CA LEU A 238 -2.41 0.39 -19.04
C LEU A 238 -2.92 1.71 -19.62
N LYS A 239 -3.36 2.67 -18.81
CA LYS A 239 -3.70 4.00 -19.33
C LYS A 239 -2.47 4.88 -19.26
N SER A 240 -2.11 5.47 -20.40
CA SER A 240 -1.06 6.48 -20.48
C SER A 240 -1.31 7.61 -19.47
N PRO A 241 -0.26 8.19 -18.86
CA PRO A 241 -0.41 9.30 -17.92
C PRO A 241 -0.96 10.55 -18.64
N HIS A 242 -2.28 10.71 -18.59
CA HIS A 242 -2.99 11.87 -19.12
C HIS A 242 -2.90 13.02 -18.11
N PRO A 243 -2.38 14.20 -18.49
CA PRO A 243 -2.40 15.36 -17.61
C PRO A 243 -3.84 15.91 -17.47
N GLY A 244 -4.31 16.06 -16.23
CA GLY A 244 -5.33 17.06 -15.89
C GLY A 244 -6.79 16.78 -16.25
N ARG A 245 -7.32 15.56 -16.09
CA ARG A 245 -8.77 15.34 -16.03
C ARG A 245 -9.19 14.50 -14.81
N PRO A 246 -10.11 14.99 -13.96
CA PRO A 246 -10.71 14.19 -12.89
C PRO A 246 -11.43 12.95 -13.42
N TRP A 247 -11.53 11.93 -12.56
CA TRP A 247 -12.20 10.67 -12.88
C TRP A 247 -13.72 10.87 -12.99
N VAL A 248 -14.33 10.32 -14.03
CA VAL A 248 -15.80 10.17 -14.10
C VAL A 248 -16.10 8.68 -14.18
N ALA A 249 -16.66 8.14 -13.10
CA ALA A 249 -17.10 6.75 -13.08
C ALA A 249 -18.22 6.54 -14.10
N ARG A 250 -18.03 5.63 -15.07
CA ARG A 250 -19.15 5.19 -15.92
C ARG A 250 -20.00 4.19 -15.13
N PRO A 251 -21.31 4.41 -14.97
CA PRO A 251 -22.19 3.44 -14.31
C PRO A 251 -22.28 2.15 -15.12
N GLN A 252 -22.40 1.01 -14.44
CA GLN A 252 -22.72 -0.27 -15.08
C GLN A 252 -24.09 -0.16 -15.76
N LYS A 253 -24.11 -0.29 -17.09
CA LYS A 253 -25.34 -0.47 -17.84
C LYS A 253 -25.74 -1.95 -17.80
N TYR A 254 -26.90 -2.24 -17.22
CA TYR A 254 -27.60 -3.49 -17.47
C TYR A 254 -28.02 -3.56 -18.95
N SER A 255 -27.91 -4.74 -19.55
CA SER A 255 -28.21 -4.94 -20.97
C SER A 255 -29.71 -5.07 -21.23
N GLN A 256 -30.26 -4.14 -22.01
CA GLN A 256 -31.37 -4.42 -22.94
C GLN A 256 -30.90 -3.96 -24.32
N GLY A 257 -31.13 -4.78 -25.35
CA GLY A 257 -30.39 -4.71 -26.61
C GLY A 257 -31.19 -4.29 -27.83
N SER A 258 -30.58 -4.59 -28.99
CA SER A 258 -31.15 -4.63 -30.36
C SER A 258 -30.88 -3.42 -31.28
N LYS A 259 -30.26 -3.72 -32.43
CA LYS A 259 -30.16 -2.95 -33.70
C LYS A 259 -29.33 -1.64 -33.63
N GLY A 260 -28.42 -1.31 -34.56
CA GLY A 260 -27.95 -1.99 -35.78
C GLY A 260 -27.95 -1.03 -36.97
N TYR A 261 -26.77 -0.74 -37.57
CA TYR A 261 -26.65 -0.18 -38.92
C TYR A 261 -25.24 -0.42 -39.53
N GLU A 262 -25.12 -0.18 -40.84
CA GLU A 262 -24.20 -0.80 -41.80
C GLU A 262 -22.84 -0.09 -42.03
N ASP A 263 -21.92 -0.83 -42.67
CA ASP A 263 -20.60 -0.37 -43.17
C ASP A 263 -20.67 0.69 -44.27
N ARG A 264 -19.56 1.43 -44.41
CA ARG A 264 -19.10 1.90 -45.72
C ARG A 264 -17.57 2.01 -45.78
N HIS A 265 -16.96 1.34 -46.75
CA HIS A 265 -15.55 1.48 -47.09
C HIS A 265 -15.29 2.76 -47.90
N GLU A 266 -14.16 3.40 -47.66
CA GLU A 266 -13.52 4.26 -48.65
C GLU A 266 -11.99 4.13 -48.53
N SER A 267 -11.30 4.08 -49.67
CA SER A 267 -9.87 3.75 -49.76
C SER A 267 -9.05 4.97 -50.15
N GLY A 268 -8.10 5.37 -49.31
CA GLY A 268 -7.10 6.39 -49.61
C GLY A 268 -5.71 5.90 -49.21
N THR A 269 -4.72 6.10 -50.09
CA THR A 269 -3.31 5.87 -49.79
C THR A 269 -2.76 7.06 -49.01
N GLU A 270 -2.57 6.90 -47.71
CA GLU A 270 -1.98 7.94 -46.85
C GLU A 270 -0.53 7.61 -46.47
N GLU A 271 0.32 8.65 -46.54
CA GLU A 271 1.69 8.60 -46.07
C GLU A 271 1.70 8.31 -44.57
N ARG A 272 2.52 7.34 -44.12
CA ARG A 272 2.37 6.73 -42.79
C ARG A 272 2.74 7.72 -41.68
N ALA A 273 1.75 8.45 -41.19
CA ALA A 273 1.85 9.23 -39.96
C ALA A 273 2.39 8.34 -38.83
N PRO A 274 3.29 8.85 -37.98
CA PRO A 274 3.82 8.08 -36.85
C PRO A 274 2.65 7.64 -35.98
N SER A 275 2.60 6.35 -35.67
CA SER A 275 1.55 5.79 -34.85
C SER A 275 1.51 6.48 -33.49
N THR A 276 0.33 6.52 -32.86
CA THR A 276 0.16 7.11 -31.53
C THR A 276 1.15 6.52 -30.51
N ALA A 277 1.57 5.26 -30.69
CA ALA A 277 2.60 4.61 -29.88
C ALA A 277 4.00 5.24 -30.06
N GLU A 278 4.44 5.50 -31.30
CA GLU A 278 5.74 6.13 -31.61
C GLU A 278 5.81 7.57 -31.09
N VAL A 279 4.69 8.31 -31.14
CA VAL A 279 4.58 9.65 -30.54
C VAL A 279 4.66 9.59 -29.01
N ILE A 280 4.02 8.58 -28.38
CA ILE A 280 4.06 8.37 -26.93
C ILE A 280 5.47 7.96 -26.46
N GLU A 281 6.17 7.09 -27.18
CA GLU A 281 7.54 6.65 -26.85
C GLU A 281 8.49 7.86 -26.85
N LYS A 282 8.44 8.67 -27.92
CA LYS A 282 9.25 9.90 -28.04
C LYS A 282 8.96 10.92 -26.93
N MET A 283 7.69 11.09 -26.54
CA MET A 283 7.30 11.96 -25.41
C MET A 283 7.74 11.41 -24.04
N ALA A 284 7.79 10.09 -23.86
CA ALA A 284 8.23 9.46 -22.61
C ALA A 284 9.76 9.56 -22.45
N GLU A 285 10.51 9.31 -23.52
CA GLU A 285 11.96 9.48 -23.57
C GLU A 285 12.37 10.94 -23.34
N GLU A 286 11.69 11.90 -23.97
CA GLU A 286 11.97 13.32 -23.77
C GLU A 286 11.67 13.79 -22.33
N ARG A 287 10.68 13.19 -21.66
CA ARG A 287 10.40 13.44 -20.23
C ARG A 287 11.46 12.86 -19.31
N LEU A 288 11.96 11.65 -19.58
CA LEU A 288 13.10 11.07 -18.84
C LEU A 288 14.36 11.94 -19.00
N ARG A 289 14.66 12.38 -20.24
CA ARG A 289 15.80 13.25 -20.54
C ARG A 289 15.72 14.62 -19.86
N LYS A 290 14.51 15.18 -19.70
CA LYS A 290 14.27 16.42 -18.95
C LYS A 290 14.32 16.22 -17.44
N ALA A 291 14.03 15.03 -16.93
CA ALA A 291 14.23 14.70 -15.52
C ALA A 291 15.73 14.62 -15.18
N ASP A 292 16.53 13.92 -15.99
CA ASP A 292 17.99 13.83 -15.78
C ASP A 292 18.68 15.21 -15.87
N HIS A 293 18.28 16.07 -16.81
CA HIS A 293 18.84 17.42 -16.91
C HIS A 293 18.45 18.37 -15.75
N SER A 294 17.48 18.01 -14.91
CA SER A 294 17.11 18.82 -13.74
C SER A 294 18.00 18.56 -12.50
N VAL A 295 19.02 17.71 -12.61
CA VAL A 295 19.91 17.29 -11.51
C VAL A 295 21.30 17.95 -11.61
N PHE A 296 21.58 18.77 -12.63
CA PHE A 296 22.86 19.47 -12.81
C PHE A 296 22.68 20.94 -13.21
N ASP A 297 22.31 21.76 -12.23
CA ASP A 297 22.55 23.21 -12.22
C ASP A 297 22.83 23.67 -10.77
N ASP A 298 23.95 23.19 -10.21
CA ASP A 298 24.59 23.86 -9.07
C ASP A 298 25.72 24.74 -9.60
N LYS A 299 25.50 26.05 -9.58
CA LYS A 299 26.54 27.05 -9.80
C LYS A 299 26.39 28.25 -8.86
N THR A 300 27.34 28.28 -7.93
CA THR A 300 28.09 29.48 -7.51
C THR A 300 27.29 30.59 -6.84
N PHE A 301 27.40 30.65 -5.51
CA PHE A 301 27.33 31.90 -4.76
C PHE A 301 28.64 32.06 -3.95
N ASP A 302 29.65 32.66 -4.57
CA ASP A 302 30.90 33.07 -3.92
C ASP A 302 30.76 34.53 -3.42
N GLY A 303 31.08 34.80 -2.16
CA GLY A 303 31.10 36.17 -1.65
C GLY A 303 31.13 36.37 -0.13
N ALA A 304 32.32 36.23 0.48
CA ALA A 304 32.71 36.72 1.82
C ALA A 304 31.99 36.08 3.05
N GLU A 305 32.55 36.05 4.26
CA GLU A 305 33.76 36.68 4.80
C GLU A 305 34.74 35.68 5.43
N GLU A 306 36.02 36.08 5.52
CA GLU A 306 37.12 35.32 6.09
C GLU A 306 37.29 35.68 7.58
N ALA A 307 37.09 34.73 8.49
CA ALA A 307 37.29 34.91 9.93
C ALA A 307 38.21 33.81 10.49
N THR A 308 39.43 34.21 10.86
CA THR A 308 40.49 33.32 11.34
C THR A 308 40.22 32.77 12.74
N LEU A 309 40.28 31.45 12.91
CA LEU A 309 40.34 30.78 14.21
C LEU A 309 41.53 29.81 14.25
N GLY A 310 42.50 30.09 15.12
CA GLY A 310 43.66 29.26 15.35
C GLY A 310 43.39 28.07 16.26
N GLU A 311 44.21 27.03 16.12
CA GLU A 311 44.14 25.79 16.92
C GLU A 311 44.48 26.02 18.40
N PRO A 312 43.80 25.33 19.35
CA PRO A 312 44.29 25.15 20.70
C PRO A 312 45.10 23.85 20.85
N LYS A 313 46.29 23.94 21.47
CA LYS A 313 47.09 22.78 21.91
C LYS A 313 46.50 22.11 23.18
N PRO A 314 46.82 20.84 23.46
CA PRO A 314 46.29 20.11 24.61
C PRO A 314 47.21 20.17 25.86
N GLU A 315 46.64 20.61 26.98
CA GLU A 315 47.13 20.42 28.36
C GLU A 315 45.89 20.40 29.29
N SER A 316 45.87 19.78 30.46
CA SER A 316 46.66 18.67 31.00
C SER A 316 45.84 17.99 32.12
N VAL A 317 46.19 16.76 32.51
CA VAL A 317 45.44 15.99 33.53
C VAL A 317 45.73 16.50 34.93
N ASN A 318 44.70 16.68 35.77
CA ASN A 318 44.90 16.57 37.21
C ASN A 318 43.72 15.87 37.93
N LYS A 319 44.04 15.24 39.08
CA LYS A 319 43.15 14.38 39.87
C LYS A 319 42.47 15.14 41.00
N ASP A 320 41.31 14.63 41.44
CA ASP A 320 40.90 14.33 42.83
C ASP A 320 39.38 14.00 42.79
N ARG A 321 38.86 12.87 43.32
CA ARG A 321 38.58 12.54 44.75
C ARG A 321 37.88 13.71 45.47
N ASP A 322 36.72 13.60 46.10
CA ASP A 322 35.80 12.52 46.49
C ASP A 322 34.37 13.15 46.61
N GLN A 323 33.22 12.52 46.94
CA GLN A 323 32.86 11.21 47.51
C GLN A 323 31.39 10.88 47.16
N GLN A 324 30.86 9.73 47.61
CA GLN A 324 29.41 9.44 47.74
C GLN A 324 29.14 8.79 49.10
N PRO A 325 28.00 9.06 49.78
CA PRO A 325 27.57 8.30 50.95
C PRO A 325 26.60 7.17 50.57
N GLY A 326 26.91 5.94 50.98
CA GLY A 326 26.00 4.80 50.80
C GLY A 326 26.34 3.64 51.74
N ALA A 327 25.50 3.44 52.76
CA ALA A 327 25.40 2.20 53.55
C ALA A 327 24.14 2.26 54.44
N VAL A 328 23.01 1.75 53.95
CA VAL A 328 21.89 1.33 54.80
C VAL A 328 22.24 -0.06 55.34
N ARG A 329 21.92 -0.31 56.62
CA ARG A 329 22.04 -1.64 57.24
C ARG A 329 20.63 -2.16 57.49
N ASP A 330 20.39 -3.40 57.07
CA ASP A 330 19.24 -4.21 57.46
C ASP A 330 19.72 -5.62 57.84
N ASP A 331 18.83 -6.35 58.49
CA ASP A 331 18.88 -7.76 58.89
C ASP A 331 19.87 -8.20 59.99
N ASP A 332 19.30 -8.47 61.17
CA ASP A 332 19.62 -9.69 61.94
C ASP A 332 18.49 -9.99 62.95
N LEU A 333 17.48 -10.76 62.53
CA LEU A 333 16.42 -11.34 63.38
C LEU A 333 15.83 -12.59 62.69
N VAL A 334 16.16 -13.80 63.19
CA VAL A 334 15.26 -14.99 63.35
C VAL A 334 16.06 -16.25 63.71
N SER A 335 15.72 -16.85 64.85
CA SER A 335 15.69 -18.30 65.13
C SER A 335 15.13 -18.49 66.57
N SER A 336 13.86 -18.87 66.76
CA SER A 336 13.37 -20.26 66.85
C SER A 336 14.14 -21.07 67.91
N GLN A 337 13.64 -21.36 69.12
CA GLN A 337 12.46 -22.20 69.43
C GLN A 337 12.27 -23.39 68.46
N GLY A 338 12.58 -24.60 68.95
CA GLY A 338 12.48 -25.86 68.20
C GLY A 338 13.57 -26.82 68.63
#